data_AF-A0A496ZRT2-F1
#
_entry.id   AF-A0A496ZRT2-F1
#
_cell.length_a   1.000
_cell.length_b   1.000
_cell.length_c   1.000
_cell.angle_alpha   90.00
_cell.angle_beta   90.00
_cell.angle_gamma   90.00
#
_symmetry.space_group_name_H-M   'P 1'
#
loop_
_entity.id
_entity.type
_entity.pdbx_description
1 polymer ?
#
loop_
_entity_poly.entity_id
_entity_poly.type
_entity_poly.pdbx_seq_one_letter_code
_entity_poly.pdbx_strand_id
1 'polypeptide(L)' 'MEVTMTLGVSIFDKIMSIDECIKQADDALYKGKKSGKNCVVVN' A
#
# COMPACT_ATOMS: atom_id res chain seq x y z
N MET A 1 -18.27 1.23 18.26
CA MET A 1 -17.54 0.48 17.21
C MET A 1 -16.36 1.33 16.81
N GLU A 2 -15.15 0.79 16.89
CA GLU A 2 -13.94 1.46 16.41
C GLU A 2 -13.60 0.91 15.03
N VAL A 3 -13.44 1.80 14.07
CA VAL A 3 -13.08 1.45 12.69
C VAL A 3 -11.65 1.89 12.46
N THR A 4 -10.84 0.99 11.88
CA THR A 4 -9.46 1.28 11.50
C THR A 4 -9.29 1.11 9.99
N MET A 5 -8.26 1.76 9.45
CA MET A 5 -7.90 1.66 8.04
C MET A 5 -6.49 1.08 7.88
N THR A 6 -6.25 0.44 6.75
CA THR A 6 -4.92 -0.03 6.35
C THR A 6 -4.67 0.51 4.97
N LEU A 7 -3.50 1.08 4.75
CA LEU A 7 -3.15 1.75 3.50
C LEU A 7 -1.84 1.17 2.98
N GLY A 8 -1.82 0.88 1.68
CA GLY A 8 -0.59 0.65 0.93
C GLY A 8 -0.27 1.87 0.10
N VAL A 9 0.99 2.27 0.09
CA VAL A 9 1.48 3.47 -0.60
C VAL A 9 2.65 3.06 -1.48
N SER A 10 2.68 3.57 -2.71
CA SER A 10 3.85 3.49 -3.58
C SER A 10 4.50 4.86 -3.73
N ILE A 11 5.82 4.89 -3.86
CA ILE A 11 6.55 6.10 -4.21
C ILE A 11 6.69 6.18 -5.73
N PHE A 12 6.09 7.19 -6.35
CA PHE A 12 6.25 7.41 -7.78
C PHE A 12 7.69 7.84 -8.14
N ASP A 13 8.26 7.19 -9.14
CA ASP A 13 9.50 7.60 -9.83
C ASP A 13 9.19 7.82 -11.32
N LYS A 14 9.88 8.75 -11.97
CA LYS A 14 9.69 9.13 -13.38
C LYS A 14 9.91 7.98 -14.37
N ILE A 15 10.59 6.92 -13.95
CA ILE A 15 10.81 5.72 -14.77
C ILE A 15 9.67 4.70 -14.67
N MET A 16 8.73 4.87 -13.73
CA MET A 16 7.65 3.93 -13.51
C MET A 16 6.37 4.36 -14.22
N SER A 17 5.69 3.37 -14.78
CA SER A 17 4.32 3.53 -15.24
C SER A 17 3.36 3.69 -14.05
N ILE A 18 2.18 4.24 -14.33
CA ILE A 18 1.10 4.34 -13.34
C ILE A 18 0.67 2.93 -12.89
N ASP A 19 0.61 1.96 -13.80
CA ASP A 19 0.22 0.59 -13.49
C ASP A 19 1.19 -0.07 -12.50
N GLU A 20 2.50 0.17 -12.66
CA GLU A 20 3.51 -0.28 -11.70
C GLU A 20 3.32 0.36 -10.32
N CYS A 21 3.00 1.65 -10.29
CA CYS A 21 2.73 2.34 -9.02
C CYS A 21 1.48 1.81 -8.32
N ILE A 22 0.41 1.53 -9.08
CA ILE A 22 -0.82 0.94 -8.53
C ILE A 22 -0.53 -0.44 -7.97
N LYS A 23 0.20 -1.28 -8.72
CA LYS A 23 0.58 -2.62 -8.29
C LYS A 23 1.40 -2.58 -7.00
N GLN A 24 2.39 -1.69 -6.89
CA GLN A 24 3.20 -1.55 -5.68
C GLN A 24 2.38 -1.11 -4.46
N ALA A 25 1.44 -0.17 -4.65
CA ALA A 25 0.53 0.26 -3.60
C ALA A 25 -0.41 -0.87 -3.15
N ASP A 26 -0.92 -1.69 -4.07
CA ASP A 26 -1.75 -2.85 -3.75
C ASP A 26 -0.94 -3.93 -3.01
N ASP A 27 0.29 -4.21 -3.46
CA ASP A 27 1.21 -5.15 -2.79
C ASP A 27 1.52 -4.69 -1.35
N ALA A 28 1.74 -3.38 -1.15
CA ALA A 28 1.96 -2.79 0.17
C ALA A 28 0.71 -2.92 1.06
N LEU A 29 -0.48 -2.68 0.51
CA LEU A 29 -1.75 -2.82 1.23
C LEU A 29 -1.95 -4.27 1.66
N TYR A 30 -1.70 -5.22 0.76
CA TYR A 30 -1.84 -6.63 1.02
C TYR A 30 -0.87 -7.12 2.11
N LYS A 31 0.38 -6.61 2.09
CA LYS A 31 1.34 -6.81 3.19
C LYS A 31 0.83 -6.25 4.51
N GLY A 32 0.25 -5.04 4.51
CA GLY A 32 -0.37 -4.44 5.70
C GLY A 32 -1.53 -5.28 6.26
N LYS A 33 -2.37 -5.86 5.39
CA LYS A 33 -3.48 -6.74 5.80
C LYS A 33 -3.00 -8.05 6.41
N LYS A 34 -1.86 -8.58 5.95
CA LYS A 34 -1.24 -9.81 6.50
C LYS A 34 -0.46 -9.58 7.79
N SER A 35 0.02 -8.36 8.05
CA SER A 35 0.90 -8.03 9.18
C SER A 35 0.19 -7.50 10.44
N GLY A 36 -1.14 -7.38 10.43
CA GLY A 36 -1.92 -7.01 11.61
C GLY A 36 -3.00 -5.94 11.38
N LYS A 37 -3.03 -5.29 10.20
CA LYS A 37 -3.93 -4.17 9.86
C LYS A 37 -3.62 -2.91 10.69
N ASN A 38 -4.49 -1.89 10.60
CA ASN A 38 -4.32 -0.58 11.25
C ASN A 38 -2.92 0.04 11.05
N CYS A 39 -2.39 -0.03 9.83
CA CYS A 39 -1.03 0.40 9.51
C CYS A 39 -0.93 1.00 8.11
N VAL A 40 0.16 1.70 7.87
CA VAL A 40 0.57 2.20 6.56
C VAL A 40 1.83 1.46 6.16
N VAL A 41 1.85 0.91 4.95
CA VAL A 41 3.02 0.24 4.38
C VAL A 41 3.41 0.97 3.10
N VAL A 42 4.71 1.22 2.95
CA VAL A 42 5.28 1.86 1.75
C VAL A 42 6.10 0.82 1.00
N ASN A 43 5.91 0.76 -0.32
CA ASN A 43 6.76 0.03 -1.26
C ASN A 43 7.34 0.98 -2.31
#